data_AF-A0AAW8AST2-F1
#
_entry.id   AF-A0AAW8AST2-F1
#
_cell.length_a   1.000
_cell.length_b   1.000
_cell.length_c   1.000
_cell.angle_alpha   90.00
_cell.angle_beta   90.00
_cell.angle_gamma   90.00
#
_symmetry.space_group_name_H-M   'P 1'
#
loop_
_entity.id
_entity.type
_entity.pdbx_description
1 polymer ?
#
loop_
_entity_poly.entity_id
_entity_poly.type
_entity_poly.pdbx_seq_one_letter_code
_entity_poly.pdbx_strand_id
1 'polypeptide(L)'
;LSWITILRRREGFRTAFADFEIASVAKFTDADSERLLADPGIIRNRAKIEATLANARVLADWSDGELDSLIWSFAPDAASR
;
A
#
# COMPACT_ATOMS: atom_id res chain seq x y z
N LEU A 1 3.86 16.26 0.85
CA LEU A 1 5.14 15.63 0.43
C LEU A 1 5.20 15.67 -1.09
N SER A 2 6.36 15.94 -1.67
CA SER A 2 6.56 15.79 -3.11
C SER A 2 6.69 14.31 -3.49
N TRP A 3 6.36 13.98 -4.74
CA TRP A 3 6.43 12.61 -5.24
C TRP A 3 7.86 12.03 -5.20
N ILE A 4 8.86 12.85 -5.50
CA ILE A 4 10.28 12.45 -5.46
C ILE A 4 10.70 11.92 -4.08
N THR A 5 10.10 12.39 -2.99
CA THR A 5 10.38 11.90 -1.63
C THR A 5 9.90 10.45 -1.45
N ILE A 6 8.78 10.07 -2.08
CA ILE A 6 8.27 8.70 -2.06
C ILE A 6 9.15 7.81 -2.95
N LEU A 7 9.46 8.26 -4.17
CA LEU A 7 10.29 7.50 -5.11
C LEU A 7 11.67 7.16 -4.55
N ARG A 8 12.34 8.12 -3.88
CA ARG A 8 13.65 7.90 -3.25
C ARG A 8 13.62 6.86 -2.13
N ARG A 9 12.44 6.52 -1.60
CA ARG A 9 12.23 5.56 -0.50
C ARG A 9 11.57 4.27 -0.95
N ARG A 10 11.38 4.07 -2.27
CA ARG A 10 10.61 2.94 -2.82
C ARG A 10 11.07 1.58 -2.31
N GLU A 11 12.37 1.33 -2.30
CA GLU A 11 12.92 0.04 -1.83
C GLU A 11 12.72 -0.16 -0.33
N GLY A 12 12.78 0.94 0.45
CA GLY A 12 12.42 0.92 1.87
C GLY A 12 10.96 0.55 2.08
N PHE A 13 10.04 1.13 1.28
CA PHE A 13 8.62 0.78 1.33
C PHE A 13 8.36 -0.69 0.97
N ARG A 14 8.95 -1.17 -0.13
CA ARG A 14 8.84 -2.57 -0.56
C ARG A 14 9.26 -3.52 0.55
N THR A 15 10.46 -3.33 1.10
CA THR A 15 10.96 -4.17 2.20
C THR A 15 10.06 -4.09 3.44
N ALA A 16 9.67 -2.87 3.83
CA ALA A 16 8.88 -2.64 5.04
C ALA A 16 7.49 -3.28 4.99
N PHE A 17 6.86 -3.28 3.80
CA PHE A 17 5.51 -3.77 3.57
C PHE A 17 5.48 -5.10 2.79
N ALA A 18 6.50 -5.96 2.93
CA ALA A 18 6.54 -7.30 2.32
C ALA A 18 6.21 -7.28 0.81
N ASP A 19 6.89 -6.41 0.06
CA ASP A 19 6.70 -6.13 -1.36
C ASP A 19 5.27 -5.72 -1.76
N PHE A 20 4.45 -5.31 -0.79
CA PHE A 20 3.02 -5.01 -0.92
C PHE A 20 2.17 -6.23 -1.28
N GLU A 21 2.61 -7.44 -0.95
CA GLU A 21 1.78 -8.63 -1.02
C GLU A 21 0.58 -8.50 -0.06
N ILE A 22 -0.62 -8.35 -0.62
CA ILE A 22 -1.85 -7.99 0.11
C ILE A 22 -2.08 -8.97 1.28
N ALA A 23 -2.01 -10.28 1.01
CA ALA A 23 -2.22 -11.31 2.01
C ALA A 23 -1.18 -11.28 3.15
N SER A 24 0.03 -10.80 2.88
CA SER A 24 1.08 -10.63 3.88
C SER A 24 0.84 -9.38 4.73
N VAL A 25 0.58 -8.24 4.08
CA VAL A 25 0.35 -6.96 4.78
C VAL A 25 -0.94 -6.99 5.60
N ALA A 26 -1.99 -7.68 5.14
CA ALA A 26 -3.24 -7.82 5.86
C ALA A 26 -3.07 -8.50 7.24
N LYS A 27 -2.06 -9.36 7.38
CA LYS A 27 -1.73 -10.08 8.61
C LYS A 27 -0.87 -9.26 9.59
N PHE A 28 -0.42 -8.07 9.20
CA PHE A 28 0.38 -7.22 10.08
C PHE A 28 -0.43 -6.81 11.30
N THR A 29 0.28 -6.79 12.43
CA THR A 29 -0.27 -6.54 13.76
C THR A 29 0.10 -5.14 14.26
N ASP A 30 -0.37 -4.76 15.45
CA ASP A 30 0.05 -3.53 16.10
C ASP A 30 1.57 -3.47 16.34
N ALA A 31 2.20 -4.63 16.58
CA ALA A 31 3.66 -4.73 16.71
C ALA A 31 4.38 -4.40 15.38
N ASP A 32 3.79 -4.78 14.24
CA ASP A 32 4.30 -4.39 12.93
C ASP A 32 4.12 -2.89 12.69
N SER A 33 2.99 -2.32 13.10
CA SER A 33 2.78 -0.86 13.00
C SER A 33 3.83 -0.08 13.79
N GLU A 34 4.12 -0.50 15.03
CA GLU A 34 5.17 0.15 15.84
C GLU A 34 6.57 -0.08 15.26
N ARG A 35 6.87 -1.27 14.71
CA ARG A 35 8.12 -1.52 13.94
C ARG A 35 8.24 -0.57 12.75
N LEU A 36 7.16 -0.38 11.98
CA LEU A 36 7.12 0.50 10.81
C LEU A 36 7.28 1.98 11.21
N LEU A 37 6.72 2.38 12.35
CA LEU A 37 6.90 3.73 12.89
C LEU A 37 8.34 4.03 13.30
N ALA A 38 9.14 3.00 13.60
CA ALA A 38 10.56 3.14 13.89
C ALA A 38 11.44 3.11 12.62
N ASP A 39 10.94 2.61 11.48
CA ASP A 39 11.74 2.37 10.27
C ASP A 39 12.14 3.67 9.54
N PRO A 40 13.45 4.01 9.48
CA PRO A 40 13.92 5.22 8.81
C PRO A 40 13.89 5.13 7.27
N GLY A 41 13.67 3.93 6.71
CA GLY A 41 13.53 3.68 5.28
C GLY A 41 12.24 4.26 4.70
N ILE A 42 11.19 4.40 5.51
CA ILE A 42 9.87 4.86 5.07
C ILE A 42 9.49 6.23 5.64
N ILE A 43 8.28 6.69 5.31
CA ILE A 43 7.67 7.85 5.95
C ILE A 43 6.98 7.40 7.24
N ARG A 44 7.62 7.70 8.37
CA ARG A 44 7.16 7.39 9.74
C ARG A 44 5.95 8.26 10.12
N ASN A 45 4.78 7.94 9.58
CA ASN A 45 3.53 8.60 9.86
C ASN A 45 2.45 7.55 10.14
N ARG A 46 1.92 7.55 11.37
CA ARG A 46 0.98 6.54 11.86
C ARG A 46 -0.25 6.42 10.96
N ALA A 47 -0.88 7.53 10.60
CA ALA A 47 -2.08 7.50 9.76
C ALA A 47 -1.85 6.85 8.39
N LYS A 48 -0.67 7.06 7.77
CA LYS A 48 -0.33 6.44 6.48
C LYS A 48 -0.03 4.95 6.59
N ILE A 49 0.64 4.55 7.68
CA ILE A 49 0.90 3.13 7.96
C ILE A 49 -0.43 2.42 8.17
N GLU A 50 -1.27 2.91 9.09
CA GLU A 50 -2.59 2.33 9.36
C GLU A 50 -3.48 2.28 8.13
N ALA A 51 -3.48 3.33 7.29
CA ALA A 51 -4.22 3.32 6.03
C ALA A 51 -3.76 2.20 5.09
N THR A 52 -2.45 1.94 5.03
CA THR A 52 -1.90 0.86 4.19
C THR A 52 -2.33 -0.52 4.71
N LEU A 53 -2.30 -0.73 6.03
CA LEU A 53 -2.74 -1.99 6.65
C LEU A 53 -4.25 -2.20 6.49
N ALA A 54 -5.05 -1.14 6.69
CA ALA A 54 -6.50 -1.18 6.52
C ALA A 54 -6.87 -1.52 5.07
N ASN A 55 -6.22 -0.89 4.09
CA ASN A 55 -6.44 -1.20 2.67
C ASN A 55 -6.11 -2.67 2.37
N ALA A 56 -4.99 -3.19 2.88
CA ALA A 56 -4.63 -4.59 2.68
C ALA A 56 -5.67 -5.55 3.28
N ARG A 57 -6.19 -5.25 4.47
CA ARG A 57 -7.25 -6.06 5.12
C ARG A 57 -8.55 -6.07 4.31
N VAL A 58 -8.96 -4.94 3.76
CA VAL A 58 -10.14 -4.86 2.88
C VAL A 58 -9.92 -5.67 1.60
N LEU A 59 -8.76 -5.50 0.97
CA LEU A 59 -8.44 -6.19 -0.29
C LEU A 59 -8.18 -7.69 -0.12
N ALA A 60 -7.90 -8.17 1.09
CA ALA A 60 -7.69 -9.59 1.35
C ALA A 60 -8.95 -10.43 1.13
N ASP A 61 -10.14 -9.81 1.20
CA ASP A 61 -11.43 -10.46 0.95
C ASP A 61 -11.89 -10.33 -0.51
N TRP A 62 -11.12 -9.66 -1.37
CA TRP A 62 -11.46 -9.45 -2.77
C TRP A 62 -10.95 -10.61 -3.63
N SER A 63 -11.63 -10.84 -4.75
CA SER A 63 -11.17 -11.82 -5.74
C SER A 63 -9.94 -11.28 -6.50
N ASP A 64 -9.09 -12.20 -6.97
CA ASP A 64 -7.95 -11.83 -7.83
C ASP A 64 -8.44 -11.01 -9.04
N GLY A 65 -7.80 -9.86 -9.28
CA GLY A 65 -8.14 -8.96 -10.39
C GLY A 65 -9.40 -8.09 -10.17
N GLU A 66 -10.11 -8.23 -9.04
CA GLU A 66 -11.27 -7.39 -8.73
C GLU A 66 -10.88 -5.93 -8.53
N LEU A 67 -9.75 -5.68 -7.85
CA LEU A 67 -9.20 -4.33 -7.70
C LEU A 67 -8.85 -3.71 -9.05
N ASP A 68 -8.17 -4.45 -9.91
CA ASP A 68 -7.82 -3.98 -11.25
C ASP A 68 -9.08 -3.62 -12.05
N SER A 69 -10.09 -4.49 -12.02
CA SER A 69 -11.38 -4.28 -12.68
C SER A 69 -12.07 -3.01 -12.19
N LEU A 70 -12.08 -2.79 -10.87
CA LEU A 70 -12.64 -1.57 -10.27
C LEU A 70 -11.88 -0.33 -10.74
N ILE A 71 -10.55 -0.32 -10.63
CA ILE A 71 -9.74 0.85 -11.00
C ILE A 71 -9.92 1.21 -12.48
N TRP A 72 -9.93 0.20 -13.36
CA TRP A 72 -10.13 0.41 -14.80
C TRP A 72 -11.53 0.86 -15.18
N SER A 73 -12.56 0.57 -14.36
CA SER A 73 -13.92 1.07 -14.61
C SER A 73 -14.04 2.60 -14.58
N PHE A 74 -13.07 3.30 -13.97
CA PHE A 74 -12.99 4.77 -13.95
C PHE A 74 -12.05 5.35 -15.02
N ALA A 75 -11.36 4.52 -15.80
CA ALA A 75 -10.49 5.01 -16.85
C ALA A 75 -11.33 5.63 -17.98
N PRO A 76 -10.86 6.72 -18.62
CA PRO A 76 -11.54 7.26 -19.79
C PRO A 76 -11.56 6.22 -20.92
N ASP A 77 -12.64 6.25 -21.70
CA ASP A 77 -12.81 5.38 -22.85
C ASP A 77 -11.57 5.48 -23.74
N ALA A 78 -11.01 4.33 -24.10
CA ALA A 78 -9.87 4.24 -24.99
C ALA A 78 -10.13 4.93 -26.34
N ALA A 79 -11.39 4.94 -26.79
CA ALA A 79 -11.80 5.63 -28.02
C ALA A 79 -11.82 7.17 -27.88
N SER A 80 -11.76 7.70 -26.65
CA SER A 80 -11.80 9.14 -26.33
C SER A 80 -10.44 9.74 -25.95
N ARG A 81 -9.34 8.98 -26.05
CA ARG A 81 -7.98 9.44 -25.73
C ARG A 81 -7.24 10.05 -26.91
#